data_AF-A0AA91GY38-F1
#
_entry.id   AF-A0AA91GY38-F1
#
_cell.length_a   1.000
_cell.length_b   1.000
_cell.length_c   1.000
_cell.angle_alpha   90.00
_cell.angle_beta   90.00
_cell.angle_gamma   90.00
#
_symmetry.space_group_name_H-M   'P 1'
#
loop_
_entity.id
_entity.type
_entity.pdbx_description
1 polymer ?
#
loop_
_entity_poly.entity_id
_entity_poly.type
_entity_poly.pdbx_seq_one_letter_code
_entity_poly.pdbx_strand_id
1 'polypeptide(L)' 'MEIVPAAVWIAHDPECHQMTANQAAYELMRTTVDSVATVTLADGVYQFKFKLQRNGEDIPSEELSMQKAGRTGQVVE' A
#
# COMPACT_ATOMS: atom_id res chain seq x y z
N MET A 1 -5.36 11.27 -11.53
CA MET A 1 -4.05 11.03 -10.88
C MET A 1 -2.96 10.60 -11.88
N GLU A 2 -3.19 10.77 -13.20
CA GLU A 2 -2.37 10.24 -14.31
C GLU A 2 -1.09 11.04 -14.62
N ILE A 3 -0.85 12.16 -13.95
CA ILE A 3 0.11 13.19 -14.43
C ILE A 3 1.38 13.25 -13.54
N VAL A 4 1.43 12.49 -12.43
CA VAL A 4 2.58 12.49 -11.52
C VAL A 4 3.50 11.30 -11.79
N PRO A 5 4.84 11.50 -11.95
CA PRO A 5 5.79 10.43 -12.20
C PRO A 5 6.18 9.68 -10.90
N ALA A 6 5.22 9.50 -10.00
CA ALA A 6 5.41 8.82 -8.73
C ALA A 6 4.25 7.84 -8.51
N ALA A 7 4.57 6.67 -7.98
CA ALA A 7 3.56 5.72 -7.51
C ALA A 7 2.88 6.31 -6.27
N VAL A 8 1.56 6.50 -6.34
CA VAL A 8 0.76 7.11 -5.29
C VAL A 8 -0.32 6.15 -4.85
N TRP A 9 -0.44 5.98 -3.53
CA TRP A 9 -1.52 5.28 -2.88
C TRP A 9 -2.30 6.25 -1.99
N ILE A 10 -3.61 6.07 -1.93
CA ILE A 10 -4.53 6.84 -1.08
C ILE A 10 -5.35 5.84 -0.27
N ALA A 11 -5.27 5.93 1.06
CA ALA A 11 -6.13 5.19 1.97
C ALA A 11 -7.46 5.92 2.19
N HIS A 12 -8.55 5.16 2.25
CA HIS A 12 -9.91 5.67 2.50
C HIS A 12 -10.38 5.42 3.93
N ASP A 13 -9.62 4.65 4.70
CA ASP A 13 -9.84 4.37 6.12
C ASP A 13 -8.50 4.30 6.89
N PRO A 14 -8.50 4.53 8.22
CA PRO A 14 -7.29 4.52 9.05
C PRO A 14 -6.51 3.21 9.05
N GLU A 15 -7.18 2.08 8.88
CA GLU A 15 -6.57 0.74 8.88
C GLU A 15 -6.04 0.34 7.48
N CYS A 16 -6.23 1.22 6.49
CA CYS A 16 -5.86 1.00 5.09
C CYS A 16 -6.53 -0.24 4.49
N HIS A 17 -7.72 -0.64 4.97
CA HIS A 17 -8.48 -1.76 4.39
C HIS A 17 -8.97 -1.46 2.97
N GLN A 18 -9.18 -0.19 2.64
CA GLN A 18 -9.60 0.30 1.33
C GLN A 18 -8.60 1.35 0.84
N MET A 19 -7.95 1.04 -0.28
CA MET A 19 -6.97 1.92 -0.90
C MET A 19 -7.18 2.01 -2.41
N THR A 20 -6.83 3.16 -2.99
CA THR A 20 -6.74 3.35 -4.44
C THR A 20 -5.32 3.75 -4.81
N ALA A 21 -4.89 3.42 -6.02
CA ALA A 21 -3.57 3.76 -6.53
C ALA A 21 -3.65 4.41 -7.92
N ASN A 22 -2.60 5.11 -8.35
CA ASN A 22 -2.51 5.63 -9.72
C ASN A 22 -1.86 4.62 -10.69
N GLN A 23 -1.91 4.95 -11.98
CA GLN A 23 -1.29 4.17 -13.05
C GLN A 23 0.18 3.81 -12.76
N ALA A 24 0.99 4.76 -12.30
CA ALA A 24 2.40 4.53 -11.98
C ALA A 24 2.60 3.47 -10.87
N ALA A 25 1.70 3.39 -9.89
CA ALA A 25 1.74 2.36 -8.85
C ALA A 25 1.38 0.97 -9.41
N TYR A 26 0.36 0.86 -10.26
CA TYR A 26 0.01 -0.40 -10.92
C TYR A 26 1.15 -0.93 -11.80
N GLU A 27 1.82 -0.03 -12.54
CA GLU A 27 3.00 -0.36 -13.34
C GLU A 27 4.17 -0.86 -12.48
N LEU A 28 4.47 -0.17 -11.37
CA LEU A 28 5.51 -0.57 -10.42
C LEU A 28 5.26 -1.97 -9.85
N MET A 29 4.00 -2.24 -9.50
CA MET A 29 3.56 -3.49 -8.89
C MET A 29 3.37 -4.63 -9.90
N ARG A 30 3.39 -4.31 -11.21
CA ARG A 30 3.11 -5.22 -12.31
C ARG A 30 1.73 -5.87 -12.20
N THR A 31 0.73 -5.08 -11.85
CA THR A 31 -0.68 -5.49 -11.73
C THR A 31 -1.56 -4.72 -12.71
N THR A 32 -2.81 -5.14 -12.87
CA THR A 32 -3.77 -4.40 -13.71
C THR A 32 -4.37 -3.25 -12.93
N VAL A 33 -4.78 -2.19 -13.64
CA VAL A 33 -5.63 -1.14 -13.09
C VAL A 33 -6.87 -1.78 -12.44
N ASP A 34 -7.33 -1.17 -11.35
CA ASP A 34 -8.43 -1.64 -10.49
C ASP A 34 -8.17 -2.96 -9.74
N SER A 35 -6.95 -3.53 -9.83
CA SER A 35 -6.53 -4.57 -8.90
C SER A 35 -6.49 -4.04 -7.47
N VAL A 36 -6.53 -4.96 -6.50
CA VAL A 36 -6.34 -4.65 -5.08
C VAL A 36 -5.06 -3.84 -4.87
N ALA A 37 -5.21 -2.69 -4.21
CA ALA A 37 -4.13 -1.75 -3.93
C ALA A 37 -3.73 -1.72 -2.44
N THR A 38 -4.29 -2.62 -1.63
CA THR A 38 -3.98 -2.76 -0.20
C THR A 38 -3.37 -4.12 0.12
N VAL A 39 -2.51 -4.14 1.13
CA VAL A 39 -1.88 -5.35 1.70
C VAL A 39 -2.54 -5.78 3.01
N THR A 40 -3.42 -4.93 3.56
CA THR A 40 -4.20 -5.16 4.77
C THR A 40 -5.65 -5.38 4.38
N LEU A 41 -5.95 -6.44 3.64
CA LEU A 41 -7.35 -6.83 3.43
C LEU A 41 -7.98 -7.26 4.76
N ALA A 42 -9.29 -7.07 4.91
CA ALA A 42 -10.02 -7.45 6.12
C ALA A 42 -9.95 -8.96 6.43
N ASP A 43 -9.70 -9.79 5.41
CA ASP A 43 -9.49 -11.24 5.56
C ASP A 43 -8.04 -11.62 5.88
N GLY A 44 -7.13 -10.65 5.94
CA GLY A 44 -5.70 -10.83 6.21
C GLY A 44 -4.91 -11.52 5.11
N VAL A 45 -5.51 -11.76 3.93
CA VAL A 45 -4.85 -12.50 2.85
C VAL A 45 -3.92 -11.57 2.07
N TYR A 46 -2.63 -11.88 2.09
CA TYR A 46 -1.64 -11.17 1.29
C TYR A 46 -1.68 -11.64 -0.18
N GLN A 47 -2.01 -10.73 -1.10
CA GLN A 47 -2.30 -11.09 -2.50
C GLN A 47 -1.15 -10.81 -3.49
N PHE A 48 -0.07 -10.17 -3.05
CA PHE A 48 1.00 -9.77 -3.94
C PHE A 48 2.06 -10.86 -4.15
N LYS A 49 2.68 -10.86 -5.34
CA LYS A 49 3.74 -11.80 -5.73
C LYS A 49 5.15 -11.36 -5.27
N PHE A 50 5.23 -10.34 -4.43
CA PHE A 50 6.48 -9.81 -3.88
C PHE A 50 6.36 -9.67 -2.36
N LYS A 51 7.50 -9.60 -1.67
CA LYS A 51 7.54 -9.35 -0.22
C LYS A 51 7.81 -7.88 0.07
N LEU A 52 7.23 -7.38 1.15
CA LEU A 52 7.58 -6.08 1.73
C LEU A 52 8.70 -6.30 2.74
N GLN A 53 9.89 -5.81 2.43
CA GLN A 53 11.07 -6.00 3.26
C GLN A 53 11.83 -4.70 3.50
N ARG A 54 12.49 -4.60 4.66
CA ARG A 54 13.46 -3.57 5.00
C ARG A 54 14.76 -4.26 5.38
N ASN A 55 15.85 -3.95 4.68
CA ASN A 55 17.16 -4.58 4.91
C ASN A 55 17.14 -6.12 4.87
N GLY A 56 16.24 -6.71 4.08
CA GLY A 56 16.10 -8.16 3.93
C GLY A 56 15.14 -8.83 4.94
N GLU A 57 14.55 -8.08 5.87
CA GLU A 57 13.60 -8.59 6.86
C GLU A 57 12.15 -8.24 6.48
N ASP A 58 11.23 -9.19 6.65
CA ASP A 58 9.80 -8.98 6.37
C ASP A 58 9.23 -7.92 7.33
N ILE A 59 8.56 -6.90 6.77
CA ILE A 59 7.96 -5.82 7.57
C ILE A 59 6.55 -6.25 8.03
N PRO A 60 6.24 -6.25 9.33
CA PRO A 60 4.89 -6.49 9.82
C PRO A 60 3.91 -5.44 9.28
N SER A 61 2.64 -5.83 9.09
CA SER A 61 1.61 -4.94 8.53
C SER A 61 1.45 -3.64 9.34
N GLU A 62 1.69 -3.72 10.65
CA GLU A 62 1.57 -2.63 11.60
C GLU A 62 2.70 -1.60 11.48
N GLU A 63 3.83 -1.98 10.89
CA GLU A 63 5.02 -1.15 10.72
C GLU A 63 5.14 -0.57 9.32
N LEU A 64 4.22 -0.94 8.42
CA LEU A 64 4.12 -0.33 7.10
C LEU A 64 3.75 1.15 7.23
N SER A 65 4.44 2.00 6.46
CA SER A 65 4.34 3.45 6.61
C SER A 65 2.90 3.97 6.44
N MET A 66 2.16 3.43 5.47
CA MET A 66 0.75 3.82 5.24
C MET A 66 -0.15 3.45 6.42
N GLN A 67 -0.07 2.21 6.90
CA GLN A 67 -0.85 1.72 8.04
C GLN A 67 -0.51 2.48 9.33
N LYS A 68 0.76 2.79 9.54
CA LYS A 68 1.19 3.59 10.69
C LYS A 68 0.67 5.02 10.60
N ALA A 69 0.78 5.67 9.44
CA ALA A 69 0.28 7.02 9.22
C ALA A 69 -1.26 7.09 9.34
N GLY A 70 -1.97 6.15 8.74
CA GLY A 70 -3.45 6.06 8.79
C GLY A 70 -3.98 5.95 10.21
N ARG A 71 -3.42 5.05 11.02
CA ARG A 71 -3.88 4.83 12.41
C ARG A 71 -3.51 5.95 13.36
N THR A 72 -2.34 6.55 13.19
CA THR A 72 -1.83 7.58 14.12
C THR A 72 -2.22 9.00 13.72
N GLY A 73 -2.55 9.22 12.45
CA GLY A 73 -2.71 10.56 11.88
C GLY A 73 -1.40 11.37 11.85
N GLN A 74 -0.25 10.72 12.02
CA GLN A 74 1.06 11.37 12.02
C GLN A 74 1.81 11.14 10.72
N VAL A 75 2.71 12.07 10.38
CA VAL A 75 3.69 11.86 9.31
C VAL A 75 4.67 10.78 9.76
N VAL A 76 4.95 9.83 8.86
CA VAL A 76 5.88 8.72 9.08
C VAL A 76 6.96 8.80 7.99
N GLU A 77 8.23 8.70 8.38
CA GLU A 77 9.39 8.61 7.49
C GLU A 77 9.71 7.17 7.07
#